data_AF-A0A969G2J0-F1
#
_entry.id   AF-A0A969G2J0-F1
#
_cell.length_a   1.000
_cell.length_b   1.000
_cell.length_c   1.000
_cell.angle_alpha   90.00
_cell.angle_beta   90.00
_cell.angle_gamma   90.00
#
_symmetry.space_group_name_H-M   'P 1'
#
loop_
_entity.id
_entity.type
_entity.pdbx_description
1 polymer ?
#
loop_
_entity_poly.entity_id
_entity_poly.type
_entity_poly.pdbx_seq_one_letter_code
_entity_poly.pdbx_strand_id
1 'polypeptide(L)'
;MATLKVLLWQVYDALNNVYSGWILWNLFLAFIPLLISFVLFRRHRLSAGLAIAACFGLGVMSVVGTRLRTPWVFARISRKVDAAIASHLVMGLNLLWLTVILLITLAMSIWLFKRDATFRSVLWWLGFVTFMAFLPNAPYVLTDIIHLIRGVSAGHIPTWIVALVLMPIHAIAIVLAFEAYVISILNLDTYLIQRTSRIWVLPTELMIHFLSAVGIYLGRFIRFNSWDLVADPTSVIATTLNTLTSKRPLAVILVTFAVLTILYWLMKQITLGLQLRIQHARQGLNAME
;
A
#
# COMPACT_ATOMS: atom_id res chain seq x y z
N MET A 1 -16.27 -17.47 32.90
CA MET A 1 -16.03 -16.00 32.81
C MET A 1 -14.54 -15.64 32.87
N ALA A 2 -13.74 -16.22 33.77
CA ALA A 2 -12.29 -16.02 33.82
C ALA A 2 -11.55 -16.53 32.57
N THR A 3 -11.95 -17.67 32.00
CA THR A 3 -11.35 -18.27 30.78
C THR A 3 -11.57 -17.42 29.52
N LEU A 4 -12.78 -16.87 29.34
CA LEU A 4 -13.08 -15.97 28.22
C LEU A 4 -12.26 -14.67 28.31
N LYS A 5 -12.10 -14.09 29.52
CA LYS A 5 -11.26 -12.90 29.72
C LYS A 5 -9.81 -13.18 29.37
N VAL A 6 -9.25 -14.32 29.79
CA VAL A 6 -7.88 -14.72 29.44
C VAL A 6 -7.72 -14.90 27.94
N LEU A 7 -8.67 -15.56 27.28
CA LEU A 7 -8.66 -15.74 25.83
C LEU A 7 -8.71 -14.40 25.08
N LEU A 8 -9.61 -13.50 25.46
CA LEU A 8 -9.71 -12.16 24.86
C LEU A 8 -8.43 -11.34 25.10
N TRP A 9 -7.81 -11.48 26.26
CA TRP A 9 -6.57 -10.78 26.58
C TRP A 9 -5.40 -11.30 25.74
N GLN A 10 -5.29 -12.62 25.55
CA GLN A 10 -4.26 -13.22 24.70
C GLN A 10 -4.40 -12.80 23.23
N VAL A 11 -5.64 -12.72 22.72
CA VAL A 11 -5.91 -12.20 21.38
C VAL A 11 -5.56 -10.72 21.28
N TYR A 12 -5.95 -9.92 22.28
CA TYR A 12 -5.62 -8.49 22.33
C TYR A 12 -4.10 -8.26 22.33
N ASP A 13 -3.36 -8.98 23.16
CA ASP A 13 -1.90 -8.85 23.27
C ASP A 13 -1.21 -9.23 21.95
N ALA A 14 -1.65 -10.32 21.30
CA ALA A 14 -1.15 -10.70 19.99
C ALA A 14 -1.45 -9.65 18.90
N LEU A 15 -2.64 -9.03 18.93
CA LEU A 15 -3.04 -7.97 18.00
C LEU A 15 -2.38 -6.62 18.29
N ASN A 16 -1.97 -6.37 19.54
CA ASN A 16 -1.31 -5.13 19.95
C ASN A 16 0.23 -5.24 19.90
N ASN A 17 0.75 -6.31 19.30
CA ASN A 17 2.18 -6.53 19.16
C ASN A 17 2.73 -5.89 17.88
N VAL A 18 4.05 -5.74 17.83
CA VAL A 18 4.82 -5.16 16.72
C VAL A 18 4.47 -5.85 15.40
N TYR A 19 4.22 -7.16 15.40
CA TYR A 19 3.81 -7.95 14.23
C TYR A 19 2.55 -7.44 13.55
N SER A 20 1.51 -7.12 14.34
CA SER A 20 0.25 -6.58 13.82
C SER A 20 0.43 -5.14 13.31
N GLY A 21 1.40 -4.40 13.87
CA GLY A 21 1.83 -3.12 13.32
C GLY A 21 2.49 -3.25 11.94
N TRP A 22 3.30 -4.30 11.72
CA TRP A 22 3.93 -4.55 10.43
C TRP A 22 2.90 -4.81 9.34
N ILE A 23 1.92 -5.68 9.58
CA ILE A 23 0.93 -6.00 8.55
C ILE A 23 0.04 -4.81 8.22
N LEU A 24 -0.41 -4.06 9.24
CA LEU A 24 -1.26 -2.90 9.01
C LEU A 24 -0.49 -1.80 8.28
N TRP A 25 0.78 -1.62 8.60
CA TRP A 25 1.66 -0.67 7.91
C TRP A 25 1.86 -1.04 6.44
N ASN A 26 2.14 -2.31 6.15
CA ASN A 26 2.35 -2.74 4.77
C ASN A 26 1.05 -2.76 3.96
N LEU A 27 -0.09 -3.09 4.60
CA LEU A 27 -1.40 -2.93 3.99
C LEU A 27 -1.67 -1.44 3.68
N PHE A 28 -1.39 -0.52 4.60
CA PHE A 28 -1.48 0.92 4.34
C PHE A 28 -0.66 1.32 3.11
N LEU A 29 0.62 0.90 3.03
CA LEU A 29 1.48 1.19 1.89
C LEU A 29 0.93 0.61 0.57
N ALA A 30 0.28 -0.56 0.62
CA ALA A 30 -0.34 -1.21 -0.54
C ALA A 30 -1.52 -0.42 -1.13
N PHE A 31 -2.27 0.32 -0.31
CA PHE A 31 -3.42 1.11 -0.77
C PHE A 31 -3.05 2.51 -1.30
N ILE A 32 -1.83 3.01 -1.01
CA ILE A 32 -1.34 4.28 -1.58
C ILE A 32 -1.37 4.29 -3.12
N PRO A 33 -0.74 3.33 -3.84
CA PRO A 33 -0.75 3.33 -5.30
C PRO A 33 -2.17 3.15 -5.85
N LEU A 34 -3.06 2.44 -5.14
CA LEU A 34 -4.47 2.32 -5.52
C LEU A 34 -5.15 3.69 -5.54
N LEU A 35 -5.04 4.46 -4.45
CA LEU A 35 -5.63 5.80 -4.39
C LEU A 35 -5.08 6.70 -5.50
N ILE A 36 -3.76 6.71 -5.69
CA ILE A 36 -3.11 7.51 -6.74
C ILE A 36 -3.60 7.08 -8.14
N SER A 37 -3.78 5.77 -8.39
CA SER A 37 -4.27 5.27 -9.68
C SER A 37 -5.66 5.80 -10.01
N PHE A 38 -6.54 5.94 -9.01
CA PHE A 38 -7.87 6.52 -9.21
C PHE A 38 -7.79 8.02 -9.51
N VAL A 39 -6.93 8.75 -8.81
CA VAL A 39 -6.72 10.19 -9.04
C VAL A 39 -6.15 10.45 -10.44
N LEU A 40 -5.17 9.65 -10.88
CA LEU A 40 -4.48 9.83 -12.16
C LEU A 40 -5.26 9.29 -13.37
N PHE A 41 -5.89 8.11 -13.23
CA PHE A 41 -6.38 7.33 -14.38
C PHE A 41 -7.91 7.17 -14.41
N ARG A 42 -8.59 7.28 -13.26
CA ARG A 42 -10.06 7.05 -13.14
C ARG A 42 -10.80 8.14 -12.38
N ARG A 43 -10.36 9.39 -12.50
CA ARG A 43 -10.90 10.51 -11.72
C ARG A 43 -12.41 10.70 -11.85
N HIS A 44 -12.98 10.45 -13.04
CA HIS A 44 -14.43 10.54 -13.29
C HIS A 44 -15.26 9.54 -12.47
N ARG A 45 -14.66 8.47 -11.93
CA ARG A 45 -15.33 7.52 -11.04
C ARG A 45 -15.18 7.84 -9.55
N LEU A 46 -14.34 8.81 -9.19
CA LEU A 46 -14.07 9.17 -7.80
C LEU A 46 -15.00 10.32 -7.37
N SER A 47 -15.95 10.04 -6.48
CA SER A 47 -16.69 11.12 -5.81
C SER A 47 -15.81 11.77 -4.74
N ALA A 48 -16.02 13.07 -4.49
CA ALA A 48 -15.26 13.80 -3.46
C ALA A 48 -15.40 13.13 -2.07
N GLY A 49 -16.59 12.63 -1.74
CA GLY A 49 -16.83 11.89 -0.50
C GLY A 49 -16.03 10.60 -0.40
N LEU A 50 -15.95 9.81 -1.49
CA LEU A 50 -15.16 8.57 -1.51
C LEU A 50 -13.66 8.85 -1.41
N ALA A 51 -13.19 9.91 -2.07
CA ALA A 51 -11.79 10.35 -1.97
C ALA A 51 -11.43 10.75 -0.53
N ILE A 52 -12.29 11.54 0.12
CA ILE A 52 -12.10 11.95 1.52
C ILE A 52 -12.14 10.74 2.46
N ALA A 53 -13.10 9.82 2.27
CA ALA A 53 -13.19 8.60 3.07
C ALA A 53 -11.95 7.70 2.91
N ALA A 54 -11.43 7.57 1.68
CA ALA A 54 -10.21 6.81 1.41
C ALA A 54 -8.97 7.46 2.06
N CYS A 55 -8.82 8.79 1.93
CA CYS A 55 -7.74 9.54 2.58
C CYS A 55 -7.82 9.43 4.11
N PHE A 56 -9.02 9.52 4.68
CA PHE A 56 -9.24 9.37 6.12
C PHE A 56 -8.90 7.96 6.58
N GLY A 57 -9.40 6.93 5.90
CA GLY A 57 -9.10 5.53 6.21
C GLY A 57 -7.59 5.25 6.17
N LEU A 58 -6.90 5.73 5.13
CA LEU A 58 -5.44 5.66 5.03
C LEU A 58 -4.72 6.41 6.15
N GLY A 59 -5.21 7.59 6.52
CA GLY A 59 -4.70 8.36 7.65
C GLY A 59 -4.79 7.58 8.96
N VAL A 60 -5.94 6.97 9.23
CA VAL A 60 -6.15 6.11 10.42
C VAL A 60 -5.21 4.91 10.39
N MET A 61 -5.11 4.19 9.26
CA MET A 61 -4.22 3.03 9.12
C MET A 61 -2.75 3.41 9.32
N SER A 62 -2.33 4.57 8.82
CA SER A 62 -0.97 5.10 9.02
C SER A 62 -0.68 5.39 10.50
N VAL A 63 -1.60 6.06 11.20
CA VAL A 63 -1.45 6.38 12.63
C VAL A 63 -1.39 5.11 13.48
N VAL A 64 -2.34 4.19 13.27
CA VAL A 64 -2.40 2.93 14.02
C VAL A 64 -1.18 2.05 13.69
N GLY A 65 -0.83 1.93 12.41
CA GLY A 65 0.34 1.17 11.96
C GLY A 65 1.64 1.71 12.54
N THR A 66 1.85 3.03 12.53
CA THR A 66 3.04 3.67 13.11
C THR A 66 3.13 3.46 14.62
N ARG A 67 1.99 3.57 15.33
CA ARG A 67 1.91 3.35 16.78
C ARG A 67 2.32 1.93 17.16
N LEU A 68 1.80 0.94 16.43
CA LEU A 68 2.07 -0.48 16.68
C LEU A 68 3.49 -0.88 16.24
N ARG A 69 3.97 -0.37 15.10
CA ARG A 69 5.27 -0.73 14.53
C ARG A 69 6.44 -0.04 15.23
N THR A 70 6.29 1.23 15.57
CA THR A 70 7.37 2.08 16.09
C THR A 70 6.88 2.90 17.30
N PRO A 71 6.64 2.26 18.45
CA PRO A 71 6.09 2.92 19.63
C PRO A 71 6.99 4.07 20.12
N TRP A 72 8.31 4.01 19.92
CA TRP A 72 9.23 5.09 20.28
C TRP A 72 9.05 6.37 19.45
N VAL A 73 8.67 6.25 18.17
CA VAL A 73 8.41 7.41 17.31
C VAL A 73 7.18 8.11 17.82
N PHE A 74 6.13 7.33 18.10
CA PHE A 74 4.90 7.84 18.69
C PHE A 74 5.16 8.50 20.04
N ALA A 75 5.93 7.87 20.94
CA ALA A 75 6.29 8.44 22.24
C ALA A 75 7.18 9.70 22.14
N ARG A 76 7.96 9.85 21.07
CA ARG A 76 8.74 11.07 20.81
C ARG A 76 7.84 12.19 20.29
N ILE A 77 6.92 11.88 19.39
CA ILE A 77 5.92 12.82 18.88
C ILE A 77 5.00 13.25 20.02
N SER A 78 4.47 12.31 20.81
CA SER A 78 3.58 12.59 21.94
C SER A 78 4.28 13.48 22.96
N ARG A 79 5.52 13.18 23.37
CA ARG A 79 6.27 14.05 24.28
C ARG A 79 6.49 15.46 23.74
N LYS A 80 6.74 15.61 22.43
CA LYS A 80 6.83 16.93 21.80
C LYS A 80 5.48 17.66 21.79
N VAL A 81 4.39 16.93 21.56
CA VAL A 81 3.02 17.44 21.61
C VAL A 81 2.65 17.85 23.03
N ASP A 82 2.88 17.00 24.02
CA ASP A 82 2.64 17.27 25.45
C ASP A 82 3.45 18.49 25.92
N ALA A 83 4.72 18.59 25.52
CA ALA A 83 5.56 19.76 25.80
C ALA A 83 5.04 21.03 25.11
N ALA A 84 4.51 20.93 23.89
CA ALA A 84 3.91 22.05 23.18
C ALA A 84 2.55 22.46 23.78
N ILE A 85 1.75 21.50 24.26
CA ILE A 85 0.47 21.73 24.95
C ILE A 85 0.69 22.39 26.30
N ALA A 86 1.74 22.01 27.03
CA ALA A 86 2.11 22.62 28.32
C ALA A 86 2.45 24.11 28.20
N SER A 87 2.82 24.59 27.00
CA SER A 87 3.01 26.01 26.71
C SER A 87 1.81 26.57 25.91
N HIS A 88 0.95 27.34 26.56
CA HIS A 88 -0.26 27.92 25.94
C HIS A 88 0.01 28.68 24.62
N LEU A 89 1.17 29.32 24.48
CA LEU A 89 1.60 30.02 23.26
C LEU A 89 1.97 29.06 22.11
N VAL A 90 2.74 28.00 22.39
CA VAL A 90 3.15 27.02 21.35
C VAL A 90 1.97 26.15 20.94
N MET A 91 1.05 25.84 21.86
CA MET A 91 -0.20 25.15 21.54
C MET A 91 -1.05 25.95 20.55
N GLY A 92 -1.22 27.26 20.77
CA GLY A 92 -1.94 28.15 19.85
C GLY A 92 -1.28 28.22 18.47
N LEU A 93 0.06 28.35 18.41
CA LEU A 93 0.82 28.38 17.16
C LEU A 93 0.75 27.04 16.41
N ASN A 94 0.82 25.91 17.12
CA ASN A 94 0.68 24.58 16.51
C ASN A 94 -0.73 24.32 15.99
N LEU A 95 -1.78 24.71 16.73
CA LEU A 95 -3.16 24.60 16.27
C LEU A 95 -3.41 25.47 15.05
N LEU A 96 -2.92 26.71 15.05
CA LEU A 96 -2.99 27.60 13.89
C LEU A 96 -2.27 26.97 12.69
N TRP A 97 -1.06 26.47 12.89
CA TRP A 97 -0.25 25.85 11.84
C TRP A 97 -0.90 24.56 11.28
N LEU A 98 -1.46 23.71 12.14
CA LEU A 98 -2.22 22.52 11.72
C LEU A 98 -3.48 22.89 10.95
N THR A 99 -4.17 23.95 11.37
CA THR A 99 -5.35 24.46 10.66
C THR A 99 -4.95 25.01 9.28
N VAL A 100 -3.83 25.72 9.18
CA VAL A 100 -3.26 26.19 7.91
C VAL A 100 -2.88 25.02 7.01
N ILE A 101 -2.18 24.00 7.53
CA ILE A 101 -1.86 22.78 6.76
C ILE A 101 -3.14 22.07 6.30
N LEU A 102 -4.14 21.94 7.16
CA LEU A 102 -5.42 21.31 6.82
C LEU A 102 -6.13 22.09 5.70
N LEU A 103 -6.18 23.42 5.80
CA LEU A 103 -6.78 24.28 4.80
C LEU A 103 -6.01 24.24 3.47
N ILE A 104 -4.67 24.24 3.51
CA ILE A 104 -3.82 24.07 2.32
C ILE A 104 -4.04 22.69 1.70
N THR A 105 -4.10 21.64 2.51
CA THR A 105 -4.33 20.26 2.04
C THR A 105 -5.72 20.10 1.43
N LEU A 106 -6.74 20.71 2.05
CA LEU A 106 -8.10 20.74 1.55
C LEU A 106 -8.20 21.57 0.26
N ALA A 107 -7.55 22.73 0.21
CA ALA A 107 -7.48 23.57 -0.97
C ALA A 107 -6.71 22.89 -2.11
N MET A 108 -5.58 22.23 -1.83
CA MET A 108 -4.85 21.42 -2.79
C MET A 108 -5.65 20.23 -3.26
N SER A 109 -6.37 19.54 -2.38
CA SER A 109 -7.28 18.45 -2.74
C SER A 109 -8.34 18.97 -3.71
N ILE A 110 -9.08 20.02 -3.33
CA ILE A 110 -10.13 20.61 -4.17
C ILE A 110 -9.56 21.14 -5.50
N TRP A 111 -8.40 21.78 -5.49
CA TRP A 111 -7.74 22.32 -6.68
C TRP A 111 -7.23 21.22 -7.62
N LEU A 112 -6.57 20.20 -7.07
CA LEU A 112 -6.12 19.00 -7.78
C LEU A 112 -7.31 18.26 -8.39
N PHE A 113 -8.45 18.19 -7.67
CA PHE A 113 -9.70 17.56 -8.11
C PHE A 113 -10.58 18.44 -8.99
N LYS A 114 -10.27 19.73 -9.16
CA LYS A 114 -10.95 20.63 -10.14
C LYS A 114 -10.20 20.79 -11.46
N ARG A 115 -8.88 20.64 -11.50
CA ARG A 115 -8.08 20.86 -12.73
C ARG A 115 -7.92 19.58 -13.54
N ASP A 116 -8.23 19.56 -14.83
CA ASP A 116 -8.01 18.35 -15.64
C ASP A 116 -6.54 17.91 -15.56
N ALA A 117 -6.32 16.65 -15.20
CA ALA A 117 -5.00 16.06 -15.09
C ALA A 117 -4.47 15.82 -16.51
N THR A 118 -3.94 16.88 -17.12
CA THR A 118 -3.28 16.78 -18.41
C THR A 118 -1.94 16.06 -18.21
N PHE A 119 -1.58 15.19 -19.16
CA PHE A 119 -0.30 14.47 -19.22
C PHE A 119 0.94 15.40 -19.19
N ARG A 120 0.72 16.70 -19.37
CA ARG A 120 1.76 17.75 -19.40
C ARG A 120 1.96 18.45 -18.06
N SER A 121 1.09 18.22 -17.07
CA SER A 121 1.24 18.86 -15.76
C SER A 121 2.33 18.19 -14.94
N VAL A 122 3.21 18.99 -14.32
CA VAL A 122 4.26 18.50 -13.39
C VAL A 122 3.66 17.63 -12.29
N LEU A 123 2.46 17.97 -11.84
CA LEU A 123 1.74 17.26 -10.79
C LEU A 123 1.28 15.87 -11.21
N TRP A 124 0.93 15.67 -12.49
CA TRP A 124 0.65 14.35 -13.03
C TRP A 124 1.91 13.48 -13.03
N TRP A 125 3.06 14.03 -13.45
CA TRP A 125 4.33 13.31 -13.43
C TRP A 125 4.80 12.98 -12.01
N LEU A 126 4.66 13.91 -11.06
CA LEU A 126 4.94 13.65 -9.65
C LEU A 126 4.03 12.54 -9.10
N GLY A 127 2.74 12.59 -9.42
CA GLY A 127 1.80 11.53 -9.07
C GLY A 127 2.18 10.19 -9.69
N PHE A 128 2.57 10.16 -10.97
CA PHE A 128 2.97 8.95 -11.67
C PHE A 128 4.27 8.34 -11.12
N VAL A 129 5.28 9.17 -10.84
CA VAL A 129 6.52 8.71 -10.20
C VAL A 129 6.23 8.15 -8.81
N THR A 130 5.38 8.82 -8.03
CA THR A 130 4.95 8.33 -6.71
C THR A 130 4.18 7.02 -6.84
N PHE A 131 3.28 6.92 -7.81
CA PHE A 131 2.56 5.69 -8.13
C PHE A 131 3.54 4.54 -8.40
N MET A 132 4.50 4.72 -9.32
CA MET A 132 5.47 3.68 -9.68
C MET A 132 6.41 3.33 -8.52
N ALA A 133 6.78 4.29 -7.68
CA ALA A 133 7.64 4.05 -6.51
C ALA A 133 6.92 3.26 -5.40
N PHE A 134 5.62 3.50 -5.21
CA PHE A 134 4.84 2.83 -4.17
C PHE A 134 4.17 1.53 -4.66
N LEU A 135 4.00 1.34 -5.96
CA LEU A 135 3.36 0.16 -6.55
C LEU A 135 3.95 -1.17 -6.09
N PRO A 136 5.29 -1.35 -5.95
CA PRO A 136 5.88 -2.59 -5.47
C PRO A 136 5.46 -2.97 -4.04
N ASN A 137 5.04 -2.01 -3.21
CA ASN A 137 4.62 -2.28 -1.83
C ASN A 137 3.32 -3.10 -1.76
N ALA A 138 2.46 -3.01 -2.77
CA ALA A 138 1.23 -3.78 -2.78
C ALA A 138 1.46 -5.30 -2.89
N PRO A 139 2.22 -5.80 -3.89
CA PRO A 139 2.61 -7.21 -3.93
C PRO A 139 3.68 -7.57 -2.90
N TYR A 140 4.42 -6.61 -2.33
CA TYR A 140 5.39 -6.87 -1.26
C TYR A 140 4.76 -7.56 -0.04
N VAL A 141 3.49 -7.29 0.25
CA VAL A 141 2.72 -7.92 1.35
C VAL A 141 2.72 -9.45 1.24
N LEU A 142 2.83 -10.03 0.04
CA LEU A 142 2.99 -11.48 -0.15
C LEU A 142 4.21 -12.03 0.61
N THR A 143 5.28 -11.23 0.71
CA THR A 143 6.54 -11.63 1.35
C THR A 143 6.53 -11.43 2.88
N ASP A 144 5.50 -10.78 3.42
CA ASP A 144 5.38 -10.54 4.87
C ASP A 144 5.12 -11.80 5.68
N ILE A 145 4.74 -12.90 5.03
CA ILE A 145 4.62 -14.22 5.67
C ILE A 145 5.89 -14.62 6.43
N ILE A 146 7.06 -14.11 6.01
CA ILE A 146 8.34 -14.30 6.72
C ILE A 146 8.30 -13.74 8.15
N HIS A 147 7.60 -12.63 8.40
CA HIS A 147 7.46 -12.07 9.75
C HIS A 147 6.58 -12.94 10.63
N LEU A 148 5.50 -13.51 10.07
CA LEU A 148 4.67 -14.47 10.77
C LEU A 148 5.48 -15.72 11.17
N ILE A 149 6.25 -16.29 10.24
CA ILE A 149 7.11 -17.45 10.48
C ILE A 149 8.13 -17.17 11.61
N ARG A 150 8.77 -16.00 11.60
CA ARG A 150 9.70 -15.60 12.67
C ARG A 150 9.00 -15.44 14.02
N GLY A 151 7.79 -14.87 14.04
CA GLY A 151 6.98 -14.73 15.24
C GLY A 151 6.60 -16.06 15.87
N VAL A 152 6.25 -17.06 15.05
CA VAL A 152 6.00 -18.43 15.51
C VAL A 152 7.27 -19.08 16.05
N SER A 153 8.37 -18.98 15.30
CA SER A 153 9.63 -19.66 15.60
C SER A 153 10.29 -19.14 16.89
N ALA A 154 10.03 -17.89 17.26
CA ALA A 154 10.55 -17.28 18.48
C ALA A 154 9.75 -17.66 19.75
N GLY A 155 8.65 -18.41 19.63
CA GLY A 155 7.86 -18.90 20.77
C GLY A 155 7.07 -17.82 21.53
N HIS A 156 7.00 -16.59 21.01
CA HIS A 156 6.35 -15.46 21.68
C HIS A 156 4.82 -15.49 21.61
N ILE A 157 4.23 -16.25 20.67
CA ILE A 157 2.79 -16.27 20.43
C ILE A 157 2.31 -17.72 20.43
N PRO A 158 1.25 -18.07 21.19
CA PRO A 158 0.64 -19.39 21.16
C PRO A 158 0.28 -19.81 19.73
N THR A 159 0.64 -21.04 19.35
CA THR A 159 0.43 -21.57 17.98
C THR A 159 -1.02 -21.47 17.51
N TRP A 160 -1.98 -21.65 18.43
CA TRP A 160 -3.40 -21.56 18.11
C TRP A 160 -3.82 -20.14 17.71
N ILE A 161 -3.25 -19.10 18.33
CA ILE A 161 -3.52 -17.69 17.97
C ILE A 161 -2.94 -17.41 16.60
N VAL A 162 -1.74 -17.93 16.33
CA VAL A 162 -1.14 -17.77 15.01
C VAL A 162 -2.02 -18.43 13.95
N ALA A 163 -2.44 -19.68 14.17
CA ALA A 163 -3.20 -20.44 13.18
C ALA A 163 -4.63 -19.91 12.98
N LEU A 164 -5.35 -19.53 14.04
CA LEU A 164 -6.78 -19.19 13.97
C LEU A 164 -7.05 -17.68 13.90
N VAL A 165 -6.10 -16.84 14.30
CA VAL A 165 -6.28 -15.37 14.31
C VAL A 165 -5.34 -14.70 13.32
N LEU A 166 -4.03 -14.89 13.50
CA LEU A 166 -3.05 -14.14 12.69
C LEU A 166 -3.01 -14.63 11.24
N MET A 167 -3.04 -15.94 10.98
CA MET A 167 -2.97 -16.48 9.62
C MET A 167 -4.16 -16.04 8.76
N PRO A 168 -5.44 -16.11 9.22
CA PRO A 168 -6.57 -15.55 8.46
C PRO A 168 -6.44 -14.04 8.22
N ILE A 169 -6.04 -13.27 9.23
CA ILE A 169 -5.80 -11.82 9.06
C ILE A 169 -4.72 -11.56 8.01
N HIS A 170 -3.64 -12.34 8.01
CA HIS A 170 -2.58 -12.21 7.02
C HIS A 170 -3.04 -12.60 5.62
N ALA A 171 -3.80 -13.68 5.48
CA ALA A 171 -4.36 -14.10 4.20
C ALA A 171 -5.28 -13.02 3.62
N ILE A 172 -6.16 -12.44 4.45
CA ILE A 172 -7.04 -11.34 4.04
C ILE A 172 -6.22 -10.11 3.63
N ALA A 173 -5.21 -9.72 4.42
CA ALA A 173 -4.36 -8.58 4.10
C ALA A 173 -3.60 -8.78 2.79
N ILE A 174 -3.09 -10.00 2.53
CA ILE A 174 -2.42 -10.36 1.27
C ILE A 174 -3.39 -10.23 0.09
N VAL A 175 -4.60 -10.80 0.21
CA VAL A 175 -5.62 -10.72 -0.86
C VAL A 175 -6.02 -9.28 -1.12
N LEU A 176 -6.26 -8.48 -0.07
CA LEU A 176 -6.61 -7.06 -0.21
C LEU A 176 -5.49 -6.24 -0.84
N ALA A 177 -4.25 -6.42 -0.39
CA ALA A 177 -3.08 -5.72 -0.94
C ALA A 177 -2.83 -6.12 -2.40
N PHE A 178 -2.97 -7.39 -2.72
CA PHE A 178 -2.78 -7.86 -4.09
C PHE A 178 -3.94 -7.42 -5.01
N GLU A 179 -5.17 -7.37 -4.52
CA GLU A 179 -6.28 -6.79 -5.27
C GLU A 179 -6.09 -5.28 -5.50
N ALA A 180 -5.55 -4.55 -4.52
CA ALA A 180 -5.16 -3.15 -4.68
C ALA A 180 -4.09 -3.00 -5.79
N TYR A 181 -3.13 -3.93 -5.88
CA TYR A 181 -2.16 -3.98 -6.98
C TYR A 181 -2.84 -4.23 -8.34
N VAL A 182 -3.75 -5.20 -8.43
CA VAL A 182 -4.46 -5.55 -9.67
C VAL A 182 -5.31 -4.37 -10.15
N ILE A 183 -6.13 -3.78 -9.30
CA ILE A 183 -7.00 -2.64 -9.66
C ILE A 183 -6.16 -1.44 -10.07
N SER A 184 -5.02 -1.19 -9.41
CA SER A 184 -4.09 -0.11 -9.77
C SER A 184 -3.61 -0.22 -11.22
N ILE A 185 -3.22 -1.43 -11.64
CA ILE A 185 -2.76 -1.69 -13.01
C ILE A 185 -3.94 -1.63 -13.98
N LEU A 186 -5.11 -2.20 -13.65
CA LEU A 186 -6.30 -2.12 -14.51
C LEU A 186 -6.76 -0.68 -14.77
N ASN A 187 -6.57 0.22 -13.79
CA ASN A 187 -6.81 1.64 -13.96
C ASN A 187 -5.83 2.25 -14.98
N LEU A 188 -4.55 1.92 -14.89
CA LEU A 188 -3.53 2.33 -15.86
C LEU A 188 -3.80 1.74 -17.26
N ASP A 189 -4.15 0.45 -17.37
CA ASP A 189 -4.49 -0.20 -18.64
C ASP A 189 -5.63 0.52 -19.34
N THR A 190 -6.66 0.89 -18.58
CA THR A 190 -7.82 1.62 -19.12
C THR A 190 -7.39 2.99 -19.63
N TYR A 191 -6.52 3.69 -18.91
CA TYR A 191 -5.97 4.97 -19.35
C TYR A 191 -5.10 4.83 -20.60
N LEU A 192 -4.25 3.81 -20.67
CA LEU A 192 -3.42 3.50 -21.84
C LEU A 192 -4.26 3.18 -23.07
N ILE A 193 -5.31 2.38 -22.93
CA ILE A 193 -6.23 2.06 -24.03
C ILE A 193 -6.93 3.31 -24.55
N GLN A 194 -7.36 4.23 -23.66
CA GLN A 194 -8.05 5.47 -24.05
C GLN A 194 -7.14 6.48 -24.75
N ARG A 195 -5.82 6.45 -24.48
CA ARG A 195 -4.86 7.46 -24.98
C ARG A 195 -3.95 6.98 -26.09
N THR A 196 -3.71 5.67 -26.16
CA THR A 196 -2.81 5.06 -27.13
C THR A 196 -3.51 3.89 -27.79
N SER A 197 -3.18 2.65 -27.42
CA SER A 197 -3.74 1.45 -28.04
C SER A 197 -3.55 0.23 -27.16
N ARG A 198 -4.44 -0.75 -27.31
CA ARG A 198 -4.43 -2.00 -26.53
C ARG A 198 -3.13 -2.81 -26.65
N ILE A 199 -2.35 -2.66 -27.72
CA ILE A 199 -1.08 -3.38 -27.92
C ILE A 199 -0.03 -3.05 -26.85
N TRP A 200 -0.09 -1.86 -26.24
CA TRP A 200 0.87 -1.43 -25.22
C TRP A 200 0.52 -1.93 -23.81
N VAL A 201 -0.64 -2.54 -23.61
CA VAL A 201 -1.09 -3.04 -22.31
C VAL A 201 -0.16 -4.15 -21.81
N LEU A 202 0.02 -5.22 -22.60
CA LEU A 202 0.86 -6.36 -22.20
C LEU A 202 2.33 -5.96 -21.94
N PRO A 203 3.03 -5.20 -22.81
CA PRO A 203 4.38 -4.72 -22.49
C PRO A 203 4.45 -3.89 -21.21
N THR A 204 3.44 -3.05 -20.95
CA THR A 204 3.41 -2.20 -19.75
C THR A 204 3.19 -3.04 -18.49
N GLU A 205 2.26 -3.99 -18.51
CA GLU A 205 2.04 -4.93 -17.42
C GLU A 205 3.32 -5.70 -17.07
N LEU A 206 3.98 -6.30 -18.08
CA LEU A 206 5.23 -7.04 -17.88
C LEU A 206 6.34 -6.15 -17.30
N MET A 207 6.49 -4.92 -17.81
CA MET A 207 7.45 -3.96 -17.25
C MET A 207 7.13 -3.63 -15.79
N ILE A 208 5.86 -3.41 -15.45
CA ILE A 208 5.42 -3.13 -14.08
C ILE A 208 5.70 -4.31 -13.15
N HIS A 209 5.43 -5.54 -13.58
CA HIS A 209 5.74 -6.74 -12.79
C HIS A 209 7.24 -6.86 -12.56
N PHE A 210 8.05 -6.59 -13.58
CA PHE A 210 9.51 -6.67 -13.47
C PHE A 210 10.05 -5.59 -12.51
N LEU A 211 9.63 -4.33 -12.68
CA LEU A 211 10.01 -3.24 -11.78
C LEU A 211 9.53 -3.49 -10.34
N SER A 212 8.34 -4.07 -10.16
CA SER A 212 7.84 -4.45 -8.84
C SER A 212 8.66 -5.58 -8.22
N ALA A 213 9.08 -6.58 -8.99
CA ALA A 213 9.97 -7.64 -8.52
C ALA A 213 11.34 -7.09 -8.08
N VAL A 214 11.92 -6.16 -8.85
CA VAL A 214 13.14 -5.45 -8.47
C VAL A 214 12.91 -4.64 -7.19
N GLY A 215 11.83 -3.87 -7.11
CA GLY A 215 11.49 -3.06 -5.93
C GLY A 215 11.31 -3.91 -4.67
N ILE A 216 10.62 -5.04 -4.77
CA ILE A 216 10.50 -6.02 -3.67
C ILE A 216 11.87 -6.53 -3.25
N TYR A 217 12.73 -6.89 -4.22
CA TYR A 217 14.04 -7.42 -3.90
C TYR A 217 14.91 -6.38 -3.16
N LEU A 218 14.96 -5.15 -3.68
CA LEU A 218 15.70 -4.04 -3.07
C LEU A 218 15.19 -3.73 -1.66
N GLY A 219 13.87 -3.67 -1.47
CA GLY A 219 13.28 -3.43 -0.15
C GLY A 219 13.49 -4.59 0.83
N ARG A 220 13.42 -5.84 0.37
CA ARG A 220 13.44 -7.02 1.26
C ARG A 220 14.84 -7.49 1.60
N PHE A 221 15.72 -7.57 0.61
CA PHE A 221 17.04 -8.17 0.77
C PHE A 221 18.13 -7.13 0.98
N ILE A 222 18.07 -6.02 0.24
CA ILE A 222 19.05 -4.92 0.37
C ILE A 222 18.64 -3.94 1.48
N ARG A 223 17.34 -3.89 1.83
CA ARG A 223 16.76 -3.02 2.87
C ARG A 223 16.91 -1.52 2.59
N PHE A 224 16.86 -1.14 1.31
CA PHE A 224 16.80 0.27 0.98
C PHE A 224 15.51 0.92 1.47
N ASN A 225 15.64 2.07 2.09
CA ASN A 225 14.56 2.98 2.42
C ASN A 225 14.39 4.01 1.30
N SER A 226 13.20 4.61 1.21
CA SER A 226 12.93 5.70 0.27
C SER A 226 13.85 6.91 0.45
N TRP A 227 14.45 7.08 1.65
CA TRP A 227 15.43 8.12 1.94
C TRP A 227 16.80 7.87 1.31
N ASP A 228 17.18 6.61 1.08
CA ASP A 228 18.49 6.26 0.55
C ASP A 228 18.64 6.70 -0.91
N LEU A 229 17.53 6.72 -1.67
CA LEU A 229 17.50 7.24 -3.04
C LEU A 229 17.75 8.75 -3.12
N VAL A 230 17.41 9.49 -2.06
CA VAL A 230 17.62 10.95 -1.99
C VAL A 230 19.01 11.26 -1.43
N ALA A 231 19.45 10.48 -0.44
CA ALA A 231 20.74 10.68 0.22
C ALA A 231 21.93 10.25 -0.66
N ASP A 232 21.79 9.15 -1.41
CA ASP A 232 22.85 8.62 -2.27
C ASP A 232 22.27 7.82 -3.46
N PRO A 233 21.78 8.52 -4.50
CA PRO A 233 21.20 7.87 -5.67
C PRO A 233 22.21 7.01 -6.44
N THR A 234 23.51 7.38 -6.43
CA THR A 234 24.55 6.69 -7.19
C THR A 234 24.81 5.30 -6.63
N SER A 235 24.92 5.16 -5.30
CA SER A 235 25.12 3.84 -4.69
C SER A 235 23.90 2.94 -4.85
N VAL A 236 22.68 3.49 -4.80
CA VAL A 236 21.45 2.72 -5.04
C VAL A 236 21.43 2.17 -6.47
N ILE A 237 21.75 2.99 -7.47
CA ILE A 237 21.81 2.56 -8.88
C ILE A 237 22.92 1.51 -9.07
N ALA A 238 24.13 1.77 -8.57
CA ALA A 238 25.26 0.85 -8.69
C ALA A 238 24.96 -0.51 -8.05
N THR A 239 24.37 -0.51 -6.85
CA THR A 239 23.96 -1.72 -6.15
C THR A 239 22.86 -2.46 -6.91
N THR A 240 21.89 -1.74 -7.48
CA THR A 240 20.82 -2.34 -8.28
C THR A 240 21.38 -3.00 -9.54
N LEU A 241 22.30 -2.35 -10.26
CA LEU A 241 22.95 -2.91 -11.44
C LEU A 241 23.77 -4.15 -11.09
N ASN A 242 24.58 -4.09 -10.03
CA ASN A 242 25.37 -5.22 -9.55
C ASN A 242 24.48 -6.40 -9.10
N THR A 243 23.31 -6.09 -8.54
CA THR A 243 22.28 -7.07 -8.17
C THR A 243 21.73 -7.76 -9.42
N LEU A 244 21.43 -7.01 -10.49
CA LEU A 244 20.92 -7.58 -11.74
C LEU A 244 21.96 -8.42 -12.50
N THR A 245 23.26 -8.15 -12.32
CA THR A 245 24.34 -8.97 -12.90
C THR A 245 24.69 -10.20 -12.06
N SER A 246 24.24 -10.26 -10.80
CA SER A 246 24.54 -11.36 -9.87
C SER A 246 23.54 -12.51 -10.02
N LYS A 247 24.04 -13.75 -10.18
CA LYS A 247 23.21 -14.94 -10.46
C LYS A 247 22.09 -15.19 -9.44
N ARG A 248 22.41 -15.14 -8.13
CA ARG A 248 21.43 -15.44 -7.06
C ARG A 248 20.35 -14.36 -6.94
N PRO A 249 20.68 -13.05 -6.80
CA PRO A 249 19.67 -12.00 -6.78
C PRO A 249 18.78 -11.98 -8.03
N LEU A 250 19.39 -12.12 -9.22
CA LEU A 250 18.65 -12.17 -10.46
C LEU A 250 17.65 -13.32 -10.49
N ALA A 251 18.04 -14.52 -10.04
CA ALA A 251 17.12 -15.65 -9.96
C ALA A 251 15.92 -15.35 -9.03
N VAL A 252 16.14 -14.73 -7.88
CA VAL A 252 15.05 -14.33 -6.97
C VAL A 252 14.12 -13.30 -7.61
N ILE A 253 14.67 -12.31 -8.31
CA ILE A 253 13.89 -11.30 -9.06
C ILE A 253 13.07 -11.97 -10.16
N LEU A 254 13.64 -12.88 -10.95
CA LEU A 254 12.93 -13.57 -12.03
C LEU A 254 11.82 -14.50 -11.51
N VAL A 255 12.07 -15.22 -10.41
CA VAL A 255 11.03 -16.03 -9.75
C VAL A 255 9.91 -15.13 -9.22
N THR A 256 10.26 -14.02 -8.57
CA THR A 256 9.27 -13.05 -8.07
C THR A 256 8.46 -12.48 -9.23
N PHE A 257 9.12 -12.09 -10.33
CA PHE A 257 8.48 -11.62 -11.55
C PHE A 257 7.48 -12.64 -12.10
N ALA A 258 7.88 -13.90 -12.27
CA ALA A 258 7.00 -14.96 -12.74
C ALA A 258 5.78 -15.17 -11.83
N VAL A 259 6.01 -15.19 -10.51
CA VAL A 259 4.93 -15.31 -9.51
C VAL A 259 3.96 -14.12 -9.63
N LEU A 260 4.46 -12.88 -9.71
CA LEU A 260 3.63 -11.69 -9.85
C LEU A 260 2.81 -11.71 -11.14
N THR A 261 3.41 -12.08 -12.26
CA THR A 261 2.72 -12.16 -13.56
C THR A 261 1.60 -13.20 -13.52
N ILE A 262 1.87 -14.40 -13.00
CA ILE A 262 0.86 -15.48 -12.92
C ILE A 262 -0.29 -15.09 -11.98
N LEU A 263 0.04 -14.62 -10.77
CA LEU A 263 -0.98 -14.23 -9.79
C LEU A 263 -1.80 -13.03 -10.29
N TYR A 264 -1.17 -12.05 -10.92
CA TYR A 264 -1.87 -10.92 -11.50
C TYR A 264 -2.82 -11.36 -12.60
N TRP A 265 -2.36 -12.22 -13.51
CA TRP A 265 -3.21 -12.74 -14.59
C TRP A 265 -4.45 -13.46 -14.03
N LEU A 266 -4.27 -14.33 -13.03
CA LEU A 266 -5.37 -15.04 -12.37
C LEU A 266 -6.36 -14.06 -11.73
N MET A 267 -5.87 -13.15 -10.89
CA MET A 267 -6.71 -12.19 -10.19
C MET A 267 -7.41 -11.23 -11.14
N LYS A 268 -6.73 -10.80 -12.21
CA LYS A 268 -7.33 -9.99 -13.28
C LYS A 268 -8.57 -10.66 -13.89
N GLN A 269 -8.52 -11.97 -14.15
CA GLN A 269 -9.69 -12.70 -14.65
C GLN A 269 -10.84 -12.69 -13.64
N ILE A 270 -10.53 -12.91 -12.35
CA ILE A 270 -11.51 -12.91 -11.27
C ILE A 270 -12.16 -11.52 -11.13
N THR A 271 -11.36 -10.47 -11.06
CA THR A 271 -11.83 -9.08 -10.91
C THR A 271 -12.70 -8.66 -12.09
N LEU A 272 -12.27 -8.93 -13.33
CA LEU A 272 -13.05 -8.59 -14.52
C LEU A 272 -14.34 -9.42 -14.61
N GLY A 273 -14.28 -10.72 -14.30
CA GLY A 273 -15.46 -11.58 -14.25
C GLY A 273 -16.48 -11.12 -13.22
N LEU A 274 -16.02 -10.73 -12.02
CA LEU A 274 -16.89 -10.18 -10.98
C LEU A 274 -17.52 -8.85 -11.41
N GLN A 275 -16.75 -7.96 -12.06
CA GLN A 275 -17.28 -6.70 -12.59
C GLN A 275 -18.38 -6.93 -13.63
N LEU A 276 -18.18 -7.87 -14.57
CA LEU A 276 -19.18 -8.24 -15.56
C LEU A 276 -20.43 -8.83 -14.90
N ARG A 277 -20.27 -9.71 -13.91
CA ARG A 277 -21.41 -10.29 -13.16
C ARG A 277 -22.22 -9.21 -12.44
N ILE A 278 -21.56 -8.25 -11.81
CA ILE A 278 -22.23 -7.12 -11.15
C ILE A 278 -22.97 -6.24 -12.17
N GLN A 279 -22.38 -6.02 -13.35
CA GLN A 279 -23.02 -5.26 -14.43
C GLN A 279 -24.28 -5.97 -14.95
N HIS A 280 -24.21 -7.27 -15.23
CA HIS A 280 -25.36 -8.06 -15.66
C HIS A 280 -26.47 -8.07 -14.59
N ALA A 281 -26.13 -8.26 -13.32
CA ALA A 281 -27.09 -8.22 -12.22
C ALA A 281 -27.81 -6.86 -12.12
N ARG A 282 -27.08 -5.74 -12.34
CA ARG A 282 -27.67 -4.39 -12.39
C ARG A 282 -28.58 -4.17 -13.60
N GLN A 283 -28.37 -4.91 -14.68
CA GLN A 283 -29.18 -4.89 -15.89
C GLN A 283 -30.36 -5.88 -15.82
N GLY A 284 -30.54 -6.60 -14.70
CA GLY A 284 -31.59 -7.59 -14.53
C GLY A 284 -31.34 -8.91 -15.29
N LEU A 285 -30.13 -9.12 -15.81
CA LEU A 285 -29.73 -10.35 -16.50
C LEU A 285 -29.16 -11.32 -15.45
N ASN A 286 -29.86 -12.43 -15.21
CA ASN A 286 -29.37 -13.49 -14.34
C ASN A 286 -28.28 -14.28 -15.07
N ALA A 287 -27.10 -14.40 -14.47
CA ALA A 287 -25.98 -15.16 -15.03
C ALA A 287 -26.17 -16.71 -14.95
N MET A 288 -27.31 -17.16 -14.42
CA MET A 288 -27.66 -18.57 -14.17
C MET A 288 -28.88 -19.03 -14.99
N GLU A 289 -29.44 -18.16 -15.82
CA GLU A 289 -30.46 -18.45 -16.84
C GLU A 289 -29.82 -18.30 -18.23
#